data_AF-A0A8S0SK15-F1
#
_entry.id   AF-A0A8S0SK15-F1
#
_cell.length_a   1.000
_cell.length_b   1.000
_cell.length_c   1.000
_cell.angle_alpha   90.00
_cell.angle_beta   90.00
_cell.angle_gamma   90.00
#
_symmetry.space_group_name_H-M   'P 1'
#
loop_
_entity.id
_entity.type
_entity.pdbx_description
1 polymer ?
#
loop_
_entity_poly.entity_id
_entity_poly.type
_entity_poly.pdbx_seq_one_letter_code
_entity_poly.pdbx_strand_id
1 'polypeptide(L)'
;MFEAVDGSNSFTAQWYYRANDTVIKCCDSFIDNKRVFFSEIKDDNPLDCLVRKLRILNIPIKDGSDVKEEMRSKCDYYKDQIESCSTISSDVNVAVASSFGECSGVIEHGCEIKLLDLYSGCGAMSTGLCLGANSCGVKLVTVSFTSLLI
;
A
#
# COMPACT_ATOMS: atom_id res chain seq x y z
N MET A 1 -5.08 27.36 -3.10
CA MET A 1 -6.08 28.19 -3.79
C MET A 1 -5.33 29.33 -4.44
N PHE A 2 -5.68 29.66 -5.67
CA PHE A 2 -4.99 30.65 -6.48
C PHE A 2 -5.98 31.29 -7.46
N GLU A 3 -5.60 32.44 -8.02
CA GLU A 3 -6.33 33.12 -9.09
C GLU A 3 -5.67 32.76 -10.43
N ALA A 4 -6.47 32.32 -11.39
CA ALA A 4 -6.01 32.01 -12.74
C ALA A 4 -5.83 33.28 -13.58
N VAL A 5 -5.21 33.15 -14.75
CA VAL A 5 -4.89 34.29 -15.64
C VAL A 5 -6.15 35.02 -16.14
N ASP A 6 -7.28 34.33 -16.17
CA ASP A 6 -8.59 34.88 -16.54
C ASP A 6 -9.32 35.58 -15.37
N GLY A 7 -8.69 35.66 -14.19
CA GLY A 7 -9.27 36.23 -12.97
C GLY A 7 -10.21 35.28 -12.22
N SER A 8 -10.34 34.02 -12.66
CA SER A 8 -11.16 33.03 -11.97
C SER A 8 -10.42 32.42 -10.76
N ASN A 9 -11.14 32.15 -9.68
CA ASN A 9 -10.55 31.51 -8.50
C ASN A 9 -10.60 29.97 -8.63
N SER A 10 -9.46 29.33 -8.40
CA SER A 10 -9.28 27.89 -8.52
C SER A 10 -8.47 27.29 -7.35
N PHE A 11 -8.49 25.96 -7.25
CA PHE A 11 -7.72 25.21 -6.27
C PHE A 11 -7.15 23.94 -6.88
N THR A 12 -5.96 23.55 -6.42
CA THR A 12 -5.39 22.24 -6.74
C THR A 12 -5.89 21.22 -5.73
N ALA A 13 -6.55 20.16 -6.20
CA ALA A 13 -6.93 19.01 -5.41
C ALA A 13 -5.90 17.88 -5.59
N GLN A 14 -5.68 17.09 -4.54
CA GLN A 14 -4.96 15.83 -4.64
C GLN A 14 -5.94 14.68 -4.42
N TRP A 15 -5.95 13.72 -5.34
CA TRP A 15 -6.99 12.68 -5.35
C TRP A 15 -6.77 11.58 -4.31
N TYR A 16 -7.88 11.12 -3.76
CA TYR A 16 -7.98 9.88 -3.02
C TYR A 16 -8.90 8.94 -3.80
N TYR A 17 -8.52 7.68 -3.94
CA TYR A 17 -9.30 6.66 -4.63
C TYR A 17 -10.02 5.75 -3.64
N ARG A 18 -11.26 5.33 -3.95
CA ARG A 18 -11.86 4.14 -3.32
C ARG A 18 -11.38 2.89 -4.03
N ALA A 19 -11.54 1.72 -3.42
CA ALA A 19 -11.11 0.46 -4.03
C ALA A 19 -11.72 0.25 -5.43
N ASN A 20 -13.01 0.55 -5.59
CA ASN A 20 -13.69 0.49 -6.89
C ASN A 20 -13.09 1.41 -7.98
N ASP A 21 -12.40 2.49 -7.62
CA ASP A 21 -11.80 3.43 -8.58
C ASP A 21 -10.40 2.96 -9.06
N THR A 22 -9.89 1.85 -8.50
CA THR A 22 -8.54 1.34 -8.77
C THR A 22 -8.57 0.03 -9.58
N VAL A 23 -7.38 -0.48 -9.92
CA VAL A 23 -7.22 -1.79 -10.57
C VAL A 23 -7.74 -2.97 -9.73
N ILE A 24 -7.89 -2.79 -8.41
CA ILE A 24 -8.40 -3.83 -7.49
C ILE A 24 -9.91 -3.74 -7.26
N LYS A 25 -10.68 -3.08 -8.14
CA LYS A 25 -12.14 -2.97 -8.05
C LYS A 25 -12.90 -4.28 -7.85
N CYS A 26 -12.36 -5.40 -8.34
CA CYS A 26 -12.97 -6.73 -8.13
C CYS A 26 -12.92 -7.20 -6.68
N CYS A 27 -12.04 -6.62 -5.86
CA CYS A 27 -11.90 -6.91 -4.44
C CYS A 27 -12.63 -5.89 -3.55
N ASP A 28 -13.38 -4.95 -4.10
CA ASP A 28 -14.05 -3.85 -3.37
C ASP A 28 -14.96 -4.39 -2.25
N SER A 29 -15.64 -5.53 -2.48
CA SER A 29 -16.49 -6.19 -1.46
C SER A 29 -15.75 -6.68 -0.21
N PHE A 30 -14.43 -6.86 -0.30
CA PHE A 30 -13.57 -7.29 0.81
C PHE A 30 -12.87 -6.12 1.52
N ILE A 31 -13.10 -4.88 1.04
CA ILE A 31 -12.44 -3.69 1.54
C ILE A 31 -13.50 -2.79 2.20
N ASP A 32 -13.16 -2.20 3.35
CA ASP A 32 -14.05 -1.25 4.01
C ASP A 32 -14.34 -0.06 3.08
N ASN A 33 -15.62 0.23 2.86
CA ASN A 33 -16.09 1.35 2.03
C ASN A 33 -15.59 2.72 2.51
N LYS A 34 -15.23 2.84 3.79
CA LYS A 34 -14.61 4.06 4.34
C LYS A 34 -13.10 4.15 4.08
N ARG A 35 -12.47 3.09 3.60
CA ARG A 35 -11.03 3.09 3.30
C ARG A 35 -10.78 3.81 1.98
N VAL A 36 -9.80 4.71 1.97
CA VAL A 36 -9.34 5.42 0.77
C VAL A 36 -7.84 5.28 0.59
N PHE A 37 -7.40 5.33 -0.67
CA PHE A 37 -6.01 5.23 -1.09
C PHE A 37 -5.53 6.59 -1.55
N PHE A 38 -4.38 7.02 -1.02
CA PHE A 38 -3.75 8.28 -1.42
C PHE A 38 -3.15 8.16 -2.82
N SER A 39 -3.28 9.22 -3.61
CA SER A 39 -2.63 9.36 -4.90
C SER A 39 -1.76 10.61 -4.96
N GLU A 40 -0.78 10.58 -5.85
CA GLU A 40 0.04 11.73 -6.21
C GLU A 40 -0.59 12.58 -7.30
N ILE A 41 -1.64 12.07 -7.94
CA ILE A 41 -2.38 12.74 -9.00
C ILE A 41 -3.07 13.97 -8.42
N LYS A 42 -2.88 15.10 -9.09
CA LYS A 42 -3.42 16.40 -8.73
C LYS A 42 -4.07 17.03 -9.95
N ASP A 43 -5.16 17.74 -9.72
CA ASP A 43 -5.85 18.51 -10.75
C ASP A 43 -6.24 19.88 -10.20
N ASP A 44 -6.25 20.87 -11.09
CA ASP A 44 -6.76 22.20 -10.79
C ASP A 44 -8.25 22.26 -11.12
N ASN A 45 -9.04 22.75 -10.16
CA ASN A 45 -10.49 22.82 -10.25
C ASN A 45 -10.98 24.21 -9.84
N PRO A 46 -12.07 24.71 -10.45
CA PRO A 46 -12.73 25.93 -10.01
C PRO A 46 -13.38 25.74 -8.62
N LEU A 47 -13.55 26.83 -7.87
CA LEU A 47 -14.05 26.77 -6.49
C LEU A 47 -15.47 26.20 -6.34
N ASP A 48 -16.29 26.29 -7.38
CA ASP A 48 -17.66 25.78 -7.40
C ASP A 48 -17.73 24.23 -7.40
N CYS A 49 -16.64 23.53 -7.73
CA CYS A 49 -16.54 22.08 -7.59
C CYS A 49 -16.53 21.59 -6.13
N LEU A 50 -16.28 22.47 -5.15
CA LEU A 50 -16.24 22.09 -3.73
C LEU A 50 -17.65 21.86 -3.17
N VAL A 51 -18.00 20.59 -2.97
CA VAL A 51 -19.34 20.21 -2.46
C VAL A 51 -19.42 20.28 -0.93
N ARG A 52 -18.45 19.65 -0.24
CA ARG A 52 -18.50 19.46 1.22
C ARG A 52 -17.12 19.13 1.79
N LYS A 53 -16.86 19.57 3.02
CA LYS A 53 -15.68 19.17 3.79
C LYS A 53 -15.87 17.78 4.41
N LEU A 54 -14.91 16.90 4.16
CA LEU A 54 -14.84 15.54 4.72
C LEU A 54 -13.72 15.44 5.76
N ARG A 55 -13.89 14.56 6.75
CA ARG A 55 -12.84 14.19 7.71
C ARG A 55 -12.22 12.86 7.30
N ILE A 56 -11.00 12.93 6.75
CA ILE A 56 -10.18 11.77 6.41
C ILE A 56 -9.10 11.62 7.49
N LEU A 57 -9.04 10.47 8.16
CA LEU A 57 -8.03 10.19 9.19
C LEU A 57 -6.92 9.27 8.69
N ASN A 58 -5.71 9.54 9.13
CA ASN A 58 -4.58 8.63 8.96
C ASN A 58 -4.54 7.68 10.17
N ILE A 59 -4.76 6.39 9.93
CA ILE A 59 -4.80 5.37 10.98
C ILE A 59 -3.49 4.58 10.95
N PRO A 60 -2.68 4.61 12.02
CA PRO A 60 -1.43 3.86 12.05
C PRO A 60 -1.71 2.35 12.03
N ILE A 61 -0.90 1.63 11.24
CA ILE A 61 -0.88 0.16 11.26
C ILE A 61 -0.06 -0.30 12.47
N LYS A 62 -0.63 -0.19 13.68
CA LYS A 62 -0.08 -0.81 14.90
C LYS A 62 -1.04 -1.89 15.41
N ASP A 63 -0.51 -2.86 16.16
CA ASP A 63 -1.17 -4.13 16.52
C ASP A 63 -2.29 -4.02 17.60
N GLY A 64 -2.82 -2.83 17.86
CA GLY A 64 -3.96 -2.63 18.77
C GLY A 64 -5.29 -2.53 18.03
N SER A 65 -6.25 -3.40 18.35
CA SER A 65 -7.60 -3.43 17.77
C SER A 65 -8.48 -2.26 18.20
N ASP A 66 -8.40 -1.85 19.47
CA ASP A 66 -9.46 -1.04 20.09
C ASP A 66 -9.42 0.44 19.68
N VAL A 67 -8.22 0.99 19.43
CA VAL A 67 -8.07 2.38 19.00
C VAL A 67 -8.56 2.59 17.56
N LYS A 68 -8.57 1.53 16.73
CA LYS A 68 -8.94 1.63 15.32
C LYS A 68 -10.44 1.80 15.13
N GLU A 69 -11.27 1.14 15.93
CA GLU A 69 -12.72 1.21 15.75
C GLU A 69 -13.31 2.56 16.16
N GLU A 70 -12.86 3.13 17.28
CA GLU A 70 -13.33 4.46 17.71
C GLU A 70 -12.91 5.57 16.73
N MET A 71 -11.70 5.47 16.16
CA MET A 71 -11.26 6.38 15.11
C MET A 71 -12.08 6.23 13.83
N ARG A 72 -12.43 5.00 13.44
CA ARG A 72 -13.28 4.69 12.27
C ARG A 72 -14.73 5.15 12.42
N SER A 73 -15.27 5.18 13.65
CA SER A 73 -16.63 5.68 13.89
C SER A 73 -16.70 7.21 13.79
N LYS A 74 -15.62 7.93 14.08
CA LYS A 74 -15.58 9.39 14.07
C LYS A 74 -15.27 10.00 12.70
N CYS A 75 -14.63 9.27 11.79
CA CYS A 75 -14.27 9.77 10.46
C CYS A 75 -15.31 9.43 9.37
N ASP A 76 -15.28 10.23 8.31
CA ASP A 76 -16.02 9.93 7.08
C ASP A 76 -15.26 8.86 6.28
N TYR A 77 -13.95 9.03 6.17
CA TYR A 77 -13.03 8.09 5.50
C TYR A 77 -11.72 7.96 6.28
N TYR A 78 -10.92 6.95 5.95
CA TYR A 78 -9.59 6.78 6.52
C TYR A 78 -8.59 6.21 5.52
N LYS A 79 -7.30 6.49 5.77
CA LYS A 79 -6.16 5.91 5.07
C LYS A 79 -5.26 5.23 6.08
N ASP A 80 -4.71 4.08 5.75
CA ASP A 80 -3.70 3.45 6.58
C ASP A 80 -2.38 4.24 6.47
N GLN A 81 -1.87 4.66 7.63
CA GLN A 81 -0.56 5.27 7.75
C GLN A 81 0.46 4.16 7.94
N ILE A 82 1.06 3.77 6.82
CA ILE A 82 2.28 2.97 6.83
C ILE A 82 3.39 3.96 7.18
N GLU A 83 3.87 3.92 8.43
CA GLU A 83 5.15 4.56 8.75
C GLU A 83 6.20 3.78 7.94
N SER A 84 6.74 4.40 6.87
CA SER A 84 7.67 3.85 5.86
C SER A 84 7.08 3.04 4.68
N CYS A 85 6.09 3.58 3.97
CA CYS A 85 5.98 3.27 2.53
C CYS A 85 5.55 4.50 1.74
N SER A 86 6.51 5.41 1.56
CA SER A 86 6.47 6.49 0.59
C SER A 86 7.55 6.24 -0.46
N THR A 87 7.38 5.20 -1.29
CA THR A 87 8.16 5.06 -2.53
C THR A 87 7.36 4.29 -3.58
N ILE A 88 6.31 4.93 -4.08
CA ILE A 88 5.92 4.79 -5.49
C ILE A 88 5.60 6.21 -5.99
N SER A 89 6.61 7.08 -5.90
CA SER A 89 6.65 8.40 -6.52
C SER A 89 7.88 8.46 -7.43
N SER A 90 7.62 8.57 -8.73
CA SER A 90 8.50 9.01 -9.83
C SER A 90 10.01 8.79 -9.70
N ASP A 91 10.55 7.78 -10.36
CA ASP A 91 11.20 7.93 -11.68
C ASP A 91 11.79 6.59 -12.13
N VAL A 92 11.67 6.31 -13.42
CA VAL A 92 12.20 5.09 -14.03
C VAL A 92 13.72 5.17 -14.00
N ASN A 93 14.34 4.50 -13.03
CA ASN A 93 15.65 3.94 -13.21
C ASN A 93 15.63 2.51 -12.70
N VAL A 94 15.98 1.58 -13.59
CA VAL A 94 15.98 0.14 -13.36
C VAL A 94 16.86 -0.20 -12.16
N ALA A 95 16.23 -0.38 -11.02
CA ALA A 95 16.70 -1.24 -9.94
C ALA A 95 15.46 -1.95 -9.41
N VAL A 96 15.43 -3.28 -9.54
CA VAL A 96 14.54 -4.13 -8.76
C VAL A 96 14.96 -3.97 -7.30
N ALA A 97 14.56 -2.87 -6.69
CA ALA A 97 14.54 -2.71 -5.26
C ALA A 97 13.20 -3.29 -4.83
N SER A 98 13.23 -4.58 -4.53
CA SER A 98 12.21 -5.23 -3.74
C SER A 98 11.98 -4.40 -2.49
N SER A 99 10.90 -3.62 -2.47
CA SER A 99 10.41 -2.94 -1.27
C SER A 99 9.82 -3.99 -0.34
N PHE A 100 10.69 -4.84 0.21
CA PHE A 100 10.44 -5.38 1.53
C PHE A 100 10.35 -4.17 2.44
N GLY A 101 9.22 -4.04 3.14
CA GLY A 101 9.07 -3.02 4.15
C GLY A 101 10.33 -3.03 5.01
N GLU A 102 10.92 -1.86 5.18
CA GLU A 102 11.94 -1.66 6.18
C GLU A 102 11.20 -1.71 7.52
N CYS A 103 10.84 -2.93 7.93
CA CYS A 103 10.65 -3.23 9.32
C CYS A 103 12.00 -2.89 9.94
N SER A 104 12.09 -1.71 10.56
CA SER A 104 13.13 -1.37 11.52
C SER A 104 12.94 -2.24 12.78
N GLY A 105 12.86 -3.55 12.58
CA GLY A 105 13.22 -4.55 13.55
C GLY A 105 14.61 -4.99 13.11
N VAL A 106 15.60 -4.77 13.96
CA VAL A 106 16.92 -5.39 13.86
C VAL A 106 16.70 -6.84 13.41
N ILE A 107 17.06 -7.18 12.16
CA ILE A 107 17.07 -8.59 11.75
C ILE A 107 18.15 -9.22 12.61
N GLU A 108 17.74 -9.84 13.70
CA GLU A 108 18.60 -10.70 14.48
C GLU A 108 19.23 -11.69 13.49
N HIS A 109 20.57 -11.69 13.47
CA HIS A 109 21.33 -12.71 12.76
C HIS A 109 20.89 -14.08 13.29
N GLY A 110 20.00 -14.76 12.56
CA GLY A 110 19.46 -16.07 12.97
C GLY A 110 17.94 -16.25 12.83
N CYS A 111 17.16 -15.22 12.48
CA CYS A 111 15.72 -15.42 12.25
C CYS A 111 15.47 -16.24 10.98
N GLU A 112 14.99 -17.47 11.17
CA GLU A 112 14.57 -18.35 10.07
C GLU A 112 13.13 -18.02 9.66
N ILE A 113 12.94 -17.64 8.40
CA ILE A 113 11.63 -17.29 7.84
C ILE A 113 11.16 -18.43 6.94
N LYS A 114 9.91 -18.86 7.10
CA LYS A 114 9.31 -19.90 6.25
C LYS A 114 8.63 -19.27 5.03
N LEU A 115 9.01 -19.73 3.84
CA LEU A 115 8.40 -19.34 2.57
C LEU A 115 7.45 -20.46 2.10
N LEU A 116 6.16 -20.17 2.02
CA LEU A 116 5.18 -21.10 1.43
C LEU A 116 5.16 -20.93 -0.10
N ASP A 117 5.61 -21.95 -0.82
CA ASP A 117 5.68 -21.97 -2.28
C ASP A 117 4.51 -22.78 -2.86
N LEU A 118 3.45 -22.07 -3.25
CA LEU A 118 2.26 -22.65 -3.88
C LEU A 118 2.48 -22.80 -5.38
N TYR A 119 2.09 -23.95 -5.94
CA TYR A 119 2.30 -24.29 -7.36
C TYR A 119 3.80 -24.32 -7.73
N SER A 120 4.60 -24.87 -6.83
CA SER A 120 6.06 -24.75 -6.87
C SER A 120 6.71 -25.25 -8.17
N GLY A 121 6.08 -26.19 -8.88
CA GLY A 121 6.61 -26.71 -10.15
C GLY A 121 8.06 -27.20 -10.01
N CYS A 122 8.97 -26.66 -10.82
CA CYS A 122 10.41 -26.94 -10.73
C CYS A 122 11.16 -26.16 -9.63
N GLY A 123 10.47 -25.33 -8.85
CA GLY A 123 11.02 -24.60 -7.71
C GLY A 123 11.91 -23.40 -8.07
N ALA A 124 11.88 -22.93 -9.33
CA ALA A 124 12.77 -21.84 -9.77
C ALA A 124 12.53 -20.52 -9.00
N MET A 125 11.27 -20.18 -8.73
CA MET A 125 10.90 -18.94 -8.02
C MET A 125 11.36 -18.96 -6.57
N SER A 126 11.01 -20.01 -5.82
CA SER A 126 11.39 -20.16 -4.42
C SER A 126 12.90 -20.27 -4.25
N THR A 127 13.59 -20.99 -5.14
CA THR A 127 15.05 -21.07 -5.13
C THR A 127 15.68 -19.68 -5.31
N GLY A 128 15.18 -18.90 -6.27
CA GLY A 128 15.65 -17.53 -6.50
C GLY A 128 15.43 -16.61 -5.29
N LEU A 129 14.26 -16.68 -4.66
CA LEU A 129 13.95 -15.91 -3.45
C LEU A 129 14.85 -16.31 -2.28
N CYS A 130 15.05 -17.60 -2.04
CA CYS A 130 15.93 -18.10 -0.99
C CYS A 130 17.38 -17.64 -1.19
N LEU A 131 17.89 -17.71 -2.42
CA LEU A 131 19.25 -17.29 -2.75
C LEU A 131 19.44 -15.79 -2.55
N GLY A 132 18.50 -14.98 -3.04
CA GLY A 132 18.52 -13.53 -2.88
C GLY A 132 18.46 -13.11 -1.40
N ALA A 133 17.59 -13.73 -0.60
CA ALA A 133 17.49 -13.45 0.82
C ALA A 133 18.74 -13.85 1.60
N ASN A 134 19.36 -14.98 1.24
CA ASN A 134 20.61 -15.41 1.87
C ASN A 134 21.75 -14.41 1.62
N SER A 135 21.79 -13.76 0.44
CA SER A 135 22.72 -12.66 0.18
C SER A 135 22.47 -11.43 1.06
N CYS A 136 21.26 -11.25 1.57
CA CYS A 136 20.89 -10.21 2.54
C CYS A 136 21.01 -10.67 4.00
N GLY A 137 21.58 -11.86 4.28
CA GLY A 137 21.73 -12.39 5.63
C GLY A 137 20.43 -12.96 6.24
N VAL A 138 19.40 -13.17 5.43
CA VAL A 138 18.11 -13.74 5.87
C VAL A 138 18.05 -15.22 5.50
N LYS A 139 17.79 -16.07 6.49
CA LYS A 139 17.62 -17.52 6.29
C LYS A 139 16.17 -17.83 5.91
N LEU A 140 15.87 -17.89 4.61
CA LEU A 140 14.57 -18.36 4.09
C LEU A 140 14.56 -19.88 3.90
N VAL A 141 13.55 -20.54 4.47
CA VAL A 141 13.31 -21.99 4.30
C VAL A 141 12.00 -22.20 3.56
N THR A 142 12.08 -22.85 2.40
CA THR A 142 10.91 -23.10 1.54
C THR A 142 10.11 -24.32 2.01
N VAL A 143 8.78 -24.16 2.04
CA VAL A 143 7.79 -25.23 2.16
C VAL A 143 7.00 -25.27 0.86
N SER A 144 7.29 -26.26 0.01
CA SER A 144 6.69 -26.36 -1.32
C SER A 144 5.44 -27.23 -1.34
N PHE A 145 4.41 -26.75 -2.04
CA PHE A 145 3.22 -27.52 -2.38
C PHE A 145 3.07 -27.56 -3.91
N THR A 146 3.37 -28.72 -4.48
CA THR A 146 3.02 -29.03 -5.87
C THR A 146 1.55 -29.42 -5.93
N SER A 147 0.69 -28.54 -6.43
CA SER A 147 -0.65 -28.96 -6.84
C SER A 147 -0.51 -29.91 -8.03
N LEU A 148 -0.73 -31.21 -7.81
CA LEU A 148 -1.10 -32.13 -8.89
C LEU A 148 -2.51 -31.77 -9.33
N LEU A 149 -2.62 -30.83 -10.28
CA LEU A 149 -3.81 -30.74 -11.12
C LEU A 149 -3.79 -31.99 -12.01
N ILE A 150 -4.52 -33.03 -11.57
CA ILE A 150 -5.03 -34.11 -12.44
C ILE A 150 -6.43 -33.67 -12.88
#